data_AF-A0A9D8HWS7-F1
#
_entry.id   AF-A0A9D8HWS7-F1
#
_cell.length_a   1.000
_cell.length_b   1.000
_cell.length_c   1.000
_cell.angle_alpha   90.00
_cell.angle_beta   90.00
_cell.angle_gamma   90.00
#
_symmetry.space_group_name_H-M   'P 1'
#
loop_
_entity.id
_entity.type
_entity.pdbx_description
1 polymer ?
#
loop_
_entity_poly.entity_id
_entity_poly.type
_entity_poly.pdbx_seq_one_letter_code
_entity_poly.pdbx_strand_id
1 'polypeptide(L)'
;MYSGCRKPVTSRHLALALFLALASAPSAWADARGQAKEQVEFGIQVAQRGLWKEAIYRWERAAQIDPTYAAAFNNLAVAYEHEGQLAKARAAYDKALALDPGNALVRQNYDLFKEINDRVAQKDGR
;
A
#
# COMPACT_ATOMS: atom_id res chain seq x y z
N MET A 1 43.54 9.76 63.97
CA MET A 1 43.23 11.10 63.43
C MET A 1 44.37 11.52 62.51
N TYR A 2 44.19 11.45 61.19
CA TYR A 2 44.73 12.40 60.21
C TYR A 2 44.15 12.03 58.84
N SER A 3 43.39 12.96 58.28
CA SER A 3 42.75 12.89 56.98
C SER A 3 43.79 12.92 55.86
N GLY A 4 43.58 12.12 54.82
CA GLY A 4 44.41 12.10 53.62
C GLY A 4 43.57 11.77 52.39
N CYS A 5 42.69 12.69 52.03
CA CYS A 5 41.82 12.63 50.86
C CYS A 5 42.65 12.56 49.57
N ARG A 6 42.46 11.51 48.75
CA ARG A 6 42.79 11.53 47.31
C ARG A 6 41.64 10.93 46.53
N LYS A 7 40.82 11.79 45.93
CA LYS A 7 39.99 11.40 44.78
C LYS A 7 40.88 11.43 43.54
N PRO A 8 40.84 10.41 42.67
CA PRO A 8 41.17 10.63 41.28
C PRO A 8 39.91 10.61 40.42
N VAL A 9 39.73 11.76 39.77
CA VAL A 9 39.43 11.94 38.34
C VAL A 9 38.18 11.24 37.79
N THR A 10 37.20 12.09 37.54
CA THR A 10 36.06 11.93 36.63
C THR A 10 36.42 11.17 35.36
N SER A 11 35.94 9.94 35.21
CA SER A 11 35.95 9.27 33.91
C SER A 11 34.75 9.75 33.08
N ARG A 12 35.01 10.77 32.26
CA ARG A 12 34.18 11.12 31.11
C ARG A 12 34.32 10.01 30.08
N HIS A 13 33.47 9.00 30.14
CA HIS A 13 33.27 8.14 28.98
C HIS A 13 32.01 8.59 28.24
N LEU A 14 32.31 9.09 27.05
CA LEU A 14 31.43 9.58 26.01
C LEU A 14 30.21 8.67 25.81
N ALA A 15 29.07 9.33 25.60
CA ALA A 15 27.92 8.78 24.92
C ALA A 15 28.32 8.14 23.58
N LEU A 16 27.70 7.02 23.24
CA LEU A 16 27.25 6.80 21.86
C LEU A 16 26.02 5.89 21.92
N ALA A 17 24.84 6.51 21.83
CA ALA A 17 23.61 5.80 21.54
C ALA A 17 23.74 5.26 20.10
N LEU A 18 23.94 3.96 19.96
CA LEU A 18 23.93 3.31 18.65
C LEU A 18 22.47 3.03 18.24
N PHE A 19 21.71 4.08 17.96
CA PHE A 19 20.57 3.95 17.06
C PHE A 19 21.15 3.78 15.65
N LEU A 20 21.51 2.55 15.28
CA LEU A 20 21.60 2.19 13.88
C LEU A 20 20.18 2.14 13.33
N ALA A 21 19.64 3.31 13.03
CA ALA A 21 18.65 3.42 11.98
C ALA A 21 19.31 2.83 10.72
N LEU A 22 18.86 1.65 10.29
CA LEU A 22 19.09 1.15 8.94
C LEU A 22 18.36 2.07 7.96
N ALA A 23 18.88 3.28 7.79
CA ALA A 23 18.47 4.26 6.80
C ALA A 23 19.13 3.96 5.45
N SER A 24 19.15 2.69 5.06
CA SER A 24 19.75 2.23 3.81
C SER A 24 18.76 1.39 3.03
N ALA A 25 17.72 2.02 2.50
CA ALA A 25 16.91 1.42 1.44
C ALA A 25 16.25 2.40 0.42
N PRO A 26 16.79 3.60 0.07
CA PRO A 26 16.11 4.42 -0.95
C PRO A 26 16.04 3.76 -2.33
N SER A 27 17.05 2.97 -2.73
CA SER A 27 17.12 2.37 -4.07
C SER A 27 16.26 1.12 -4.24
N ALA A 28 16.27 0.21 -3.27
CA ALA A 28 15.50 -1.04 -3.35
C ALA A 28 13.97 -0.80 -3.44
N TRP A 29 13.48 0.29 -2.84
CA TRP A 29 12.05 0.64 -2.85
C TRP A 29 11.68 1.42 -4.12
N ALA A 30 12.61 2.23 -4.65
CA ALA A 30 12.45 2.88 -5.95
C ALA A 30 12.35 1.83 -7.07
N ASP A 31 13.19 0.80 -7.05
CA ASP A 31 13.16 -0.31 -8.01
C ASP A 31 11.90 -1.17 -7.86
N ALA A 32 11.40 -1.36 -6.63
CA ALA A 32 10.16 -2.10 -6.38
C ALA A 32 8.95 -1.38 -6.98
N ARG A 33 8.83 -0.06 -6.79
CA ARG A 33 7.73 0.72 -7.37
C ARG A 33 7.75 0.71 -8.90
N GLY A 34 8.95 0.74 -9.51
CA GLY A 34 9.10 0.58 -10.97
C GLY A 34 8.52 -0.76 -11.45
N GLN A 35 8.92 -1.87 -10.84
CA GLN A 35 8.42 -3.20 -11.16
C GLN A 35 6.90 -3.34 -10.91
N ALA A 36 6.39 -2.77 -9.82
CA ALA A 36 4.95 -2.76 -9.53
C ALA A 36 4.18 -1.98 -10.60
N LYS A 37 4.73 -0.85 -11.06
CA LYS A 37 4.16 -0.06 -12.16
C LYS A 37 4.10 -0.85 -13.46
N GLU A 38 5.16 -1.57 -13.83
CA GLU A 38 5.16 -2.43 -15.01
C GLU A 38 4.06 -3.51 -14.96
N GLN A 39 3.89 -4.16 -13.80
CA GLN A 39 2.79 -5.11 -13.62
C GLN A 39 1.42 -4.43 -13.75
N VAL A 40 1.26 -3.20 -13.23
CA VAL A 40 0.02 -2.42 -13.39
C VAL A 40 -0.27 -2.10 -14.85
N GLU A 41 0.73 -1.60 -15.58
CA GLU A 41 0.58 -1.25 -16.99
C GLU A 41 0.25 -2.47 -17.85
N PHE A 42 0.91 -3.60 -17.62
CA PHE A 42 0.57 -4.85 -18.30
C PHE A 42 -0.86 -5.29 -17.95
N GLY A 43 -1.24 -5.22 -16.67
CA GLY A 43 -2.59 -5.53 -16.21
C GLY A 43 -3.67 -4.69 -16.92
N ILE A 44 -3.41 -3.39 -17.12
CA ILE A 44 -4.31 -2.50 -17.88
C ILE A 44 -4.42 -2.97 -19.34
N GLN A 45 -3.31 -3.29 -20.00
CA GLN A 45 -3.32 -3.74 -21.40
C GLN A 45 -4.11 -5.03 -21.61
N VAL A 46 -4.01 -5.98 -20.69
CA VAL A 46 -4.76 -7.25 -20.79
C VAL A 46 -6.23 -7.09 -20.39
N ALA A 47 -6.55 -6.22 -19.43
CA ALA A 47 -7.92 -5.85 -19.10
C ALA A 47 -8.65 -5.21 -20.29
N GLN A 48 -7.97 -4.33 -21.04
CA GLN A 48 -8.50 -3.74 -22.28
C GLN A 48 -8.82 -4.78 -23.36
N ARG A 49 -8.23 -5.98 -23.27
CA ARG A 49 -8.53 -7.12 -24.15
C ARG A 49 -9.57 -8.09 -23.55
N GLY A 50 -10.18 -7.74 -22.41
CA GLY A 50 -11.15 -8.56 -21.69
C GLY A 50 -10.54 -9.71 -20.88
N LEU A 51 -9.20 -9.76 -20.74
CA LEU A 51 -8.51 -10.82 -20.00
C LEU A 51 -8.43 -10.49 -18.50
N TRP A 52 -9.59 -10.38 -17.85
CA TRP A 52 -9.72 -9.89 -16.48
C TRP A 52 -9.00 -10.74 -15.43
N LYS A 53 -8.97 -12.06 -15.59
CA LYS A 53 -8.23 -12.94 -14.67
C LYS A 53 -6.72 -12.70 -14.69
N GLU A 54 -6.15 -12.45 -15.87
CA GLU A 54 -4.74 -12.09 -16.01
C GLU A 54 -4.49 -10.68 -15.44
N ALA A 55 -5.40 -9.73 -15.68
CA ALA A 55 -5.30 -8.40 -15.10
C ALA A 55 -5.25 -8.44 -13.57
N ILE A 56 -6.14 -9.21 -12.93
CA ILE A 56 -6.15 -9.44 -11.48
C ILE A 56 -4.81 -10.02 -11.03
N TYR A 57 -4.32 -11.08 -11.67
CA TYR A 57 -3.02 -11.68 -11.33
C TYR A 57 -1.88 -10.66 -11.36
N ARG A 58 -1.85 -9.81 -12.39
CA ARG A 58 -0.84 -8.77 -12.54
C ARG A 58 -0.94 -7.70 -11.46
N TRP A 59 -2.15 -7.25 -11.15
CA TRP A 59 -2.35 -6.25 -10.11
C TRP A 59 -2.11 -6.79 -8.70
N GLU A 60 -2.42 -8.07 -8.43
CA GLU A 60 -2.03 -8.76 -7.19
C GLU A 60 -0.50 -8.83 -7.08
N ARG A 61 0.19 -9.14 -8.18
CA ARG A 61 1.65 -9.13 -8.21
C ARG A 61 2.24 -7.74 -7.96
N ALA A 62 1.64 -6.70 -8.55
CA ALA A 62 2.04 -5.31 -8.27
C ALA A 62 1.89 -4.96 -6.79
N ALA A 63 0.78 -5.34 -6.16
CA ALA A 63 0.53 -5.12 -4.74
C ALA A 63 1.47 -5.92 -3.81
N GLN A 64 1.96 -7.08 -4.26
CA GLN A 64 3.00 -7.84 -3.54
C GLN A 64 4.38 -7.19 -3.65
N ILE A 65 4.71 -6.64 -4.82
CA ILE A 65 6.00 -5.98 -5.08
C ILE A 65 6.08 -4.65 -4.33
N ASP A 66 5.06 -3.80 -4.45
CA ASP A 66 4.95 -2.56 -3.70
C ASP A 66 3.58 -2.49 -2.99
N PRO A 67 3.51 -2.91 -1.71
CA PRO A 67 2.30 -2.83 -0.90
C PRO A 67 1.81 -1.40 -0.60
N THR A 68 2.57 -0.38 -1.01
CA THR A 68 2.24 1.04 -0.87
C THR A 68 1.80 1.69 -2.17
N TYR A 69 1.75 0.95 -3.27
CA TYR A 69 1.36 1.48 -4.58
C TYR A 69 -0.17 1.52 -4.74
N ALA A 70 -0.78 2.65 -4.39
CA ALA A 70 -2.24 2.84 -4.38
C ALA A 70 -2.92 2.45 -5.71
N ALA A 71 -2.27 2.70 -6.85
CA ALA A 71 -2.81 2.39 -8.18
C ALA A 71 -3.07 0.87 -8.38
N ALA A 72 -2.23 0.00 -7.81
CA ALA A 72 -2.45 -1.45 -7.89
C ALA A 72 -3.76 -1.86 -7.20
N PHE A 73 -4.01 -1.32 -6.01
CA PHE A 73 -5.23 -1.59 -5.25
C PHE A 73 -6.48 -0.99 -5.91
N ASN A 74 -6.40 0.20 -6.49
CA ASN A 74 -7.51 0.77 -7.25
C ASN A 74 -7.89 -0.11 -8.45
N ASN A 75 -6.91 -0.61 -9.20
CA ASN A 75 -7.18 -1.49 -10.33
C ASN A 75 -7.73 -2.85 -9.88
N LEU A 76 -7.21 -3.43 -8.78
CA LEU A 76 -7.79 -4.63 -8.17
C LEU A 76 -9.24 -4.42 -7.77
N ALA A 77 -9.58 -3.26 -7.22
CA ALA A 77 -10.93 -2.95 -6.80
C ALA A 77 -11.90 -3.01 -8.00
N VAL A 78 -11.58 -2.29 -9.08
CA VAL A 78 -12.34 -2.31 -10.35
C VAL A 78 -12.44 -3.74 -10.93
N ALA A 79 -11.36 -4.52 -10.86
CA ALA A 79 -11.36 -5.89 -11.35
C ALA A 79 -12.28 -6.81 -10.55
N TYR A 80 -12.25 -6.68 -9.22
CA TYR A 80 -13.11 -7.46 -8.34
C TYR A 80 -14.58 -7.04 -8.46
N GLU A 81 -14.88 -5.78 -8.76
CA GLU A 81 -16.23 -5.35 -9.15
C GLU A 81 -16.70 -6.07 -10.41
N HIS A 82 -15.87 -6.10 -11.46
CA HIS A 82 -16.17 -6.77 -12.71
C HIS A 82 -16.48 -8.27 -12.50
N GLU A 83 -15.79 -8.92 -11.57
CA GLU A 83 -16.01 -10.34 -11.21
C GLU A 83 -17.11 -10.54 -10.14
N GLY A 84 -17.79 -9.48 -9.69
CA GLY A 84 -18.84 -9.56 -8.65
C GLY A 84 -18.31 -9.87 -7.24
N GLN A 85 -17.00 -9.78 -7.02
CA GLN A 85 -16.36 -10.01 -5.72
C GLN A 85 -16.37 -8.75 -4.85
N LEU A 86 -17.58 -8.26 -4.54
CA LEU A 86 -17.81 -6.92 -3.97
C LEU A 86 -17.10 -6.68 -2.62
N ALA A 87 -16.99 -7.71 -1.77
CA ALA A 87 -16.26 -7.61 -0.51
C ALA A 87 -14.75 -7.35 -0.73
N LYS A 88 -14.14 -8.00 -1.73
CA LYS A 88 -12.74 -7.78 -2.10
C LYS A 88 -12.55 -6.41 -2.75
N ALA A 89 -13.47 -6.00 -3.61
CA ALA A 89 -13.46 -4.67 -4.22
C ALA A 89 -13.43 -3.57 -3.15
N ARG A 90 -14.33 -3.66 -2.16
CA ARG A 90 -14.37 -2.72 -1.03
C ARG A 90 -13.04 -2.65 -0.28
N ALA A 91 -12.48 -3.81 0.09
CA ALA A 91 -11.21 -3.88 0.81
C ALA A 91 -10.06 -3.26 0.01
N ALA A 92 -10.05 -3.45 -1.32
CA ALA A 92 -9.04 -2.87 -2.20
C ALA A 92 -9.20 -1.34 -2.34
N TYR A 93 -10.43 -0.82 -2.46
CA TYR A 93 -10.66 0.64 -2.44
C TYR A 93 -10.25 1.29 -1.12
N ASP A 94 -10.64 0.69 0.01
CA ASP A 94 -10.27 1.18 1.33
C ASP A 94 -8.73 1.25 1.48
N LYS A 95 -8.02 0.23 0.98
CA LYS A 95 -6.56 0.22 0.97
C LYS A 95 -5.96 1.29 0.06
N ALA A 96 -6.50 1.48 -1.15
CA ALA A 96 -6.03 2.49 -2.09
C ALA A 96 -6.18 3.92 -1.50
N LEU A 97 -7.33 4.23 -0.89
CA LEU A 97 -7.57 5.53 -0.25
C LEU A 97 -6.77 5.73 1.04
N ALA A 98 -6.47 4.66 1.78
CA ALA A 98 -5.59 4.76 2.94
C ALA A 98 -4.14 5.10 2.53
N LEU A 99 -3.70 4.63 1.36
CA LEU A 99 -2.37 4.92 0.81
C LEU A 99 -2.28 6.30 0.14
N ASP A 100 -3.34 6.71 -0.56
CA ASP A 100 -3.43 8.02 -1.22
C ASP A 100 -4.82 8.66 -1.02
N PRO A 101 -5.05 9.33 0.12
CA PRO A 101 -6.35 9.92 0.46
C PRO A 101 -6.77 11.06 -0.48
N GLY A 102 -5.79 11.68 -1.16
CA GLY A 102 -5.99 12.79 -2.09
C GLY A 102 -6.34 12.37 -3.51
N ASN A 103 -6.35 11.06 -3.80
CA ASN A 103 -6.61 10.56 -5.14
C ASN A 103 -8.08 10.71 -5.54
N ALA A 104 -8.37 11.73 -6.36
CA ALA A 104 -9.74 11.98 -6.82
C ALA A 104 -10.30 10.81 -7.64
N LEU A 105 -9.48 10.13 -8.44
CA LEU A 105 -9.93 9.00 -9.26
C LEU A 105 -10.35 7.80 -8.39
N VAL A 106 -9.53 7.44 -7.40
CA VAL A 106 -9.88 6.35 -6.47
C VAL A 106 -11.16 6.67 -5.72
N ARG A 107 -11.31 7.92 -5.27
CA ARG A 107 -12.52 8.38 -4.57
C ARG A 107 -13.76 8.27 -5.46
N GLN A 108 -13.68 8.78 -6.69
CA GLN A 108 -14.77 8.68 -7.67
C GLN A 108 -15.17 7.23 -7.94
N ASN A 109 -14.20 6.35 -8.16
CA ASN A 109 -14.43 4.93 -8.36
C ASN A 109 -15.11 4.28 -7.15
N TYR A 110 -14.64 4.57 -5.93
CA TYR A 110 -15.21 3.98 -4.72
C TYR A 110 -16.62 4.47 -4.42
N ASP A 111 -16.89 5.76 -4.66
CA ASP A 111 -18.22 6.33 -4.46
C ASP A 111 -19.23 5.72 -5.45
N LEU A 112 -18.82 5.53 -6.72
CA LEU A 112 -19.62 4.84 -7.72
C LEU A 112 -19.90 3.37 -7.32
N PHE A 113 -18.87 2.65 -6.87
CA PHE A 113 -19.01 1.29 -6.36
C PHE A 113 -20.06 1.19 -5.24
N LYS A 114 -19.99 2.08 -4.24
CA LYS A 114 -20.96 2.11 -3.13
C LYS A 114 -22.37 2.37 -3.62
N GLU A 115 -22.55 3.36 -4.49
CA GLU A 115 -23.88 3.70 -5.03
C GLU A 115 -24.52 2.53 -5.78
N ILE A 116 -23.73 1.79 -6.57
CA ILE A 116 -24.23 0.62 -7.29
C ILE A 116 -24.56 -0.51 -6.30
N ASN A 117 -23.66 -0.82 -5.38
CA ASN A 117 -23.84 -1.93 -4.45
C ASN A 117 -25.00 -1.70 -3.47
N ASP A 118 -25.17 -0.47 -2.96
CA ASP A 118 -26.26 -0.13 -2.06
C ASP A 118 -27.63 -0.24 -2.76
N ARG A 119 -27.71 0.11 -4.05
CA ARG A 119 -28.93 -0.07 -4.85
C ARG A 119 -29.28 -1.54 -5.06
N VAL A 120 -28.29 -2.39 -5.35
CA VAL A 120 -28.51 -3.83 -5.53
C VAL A 120 -28.95 -4.47 -4.21
N ALA A 121 -28.27 -4.16 -3.10
CA ALA A 121 -28.62 -4.68 -1.79
C ALA A 121 -30.06 -4.31 -1.35
N GLN A 122 -30.52 -3.10 -1.65
CA GLN A 122 -31.90 -2.70 -1.36
C GLN A 122 -32.94 -3.37 -2.27
N LYS A 123 -32.56 -3.75 -3.49
CA LYS A 123 -33.44 -4.45 -4.42
C LYS A 123 -33.62 -5.91 -4.04
N ASP A 124 -32.57 -6.56 -3.54
CA ASP A 124 -32.58 -7.98 -3.16
C ASP A 124 -33.23 -8.22 -1.77
N GLY A 125 -33.41 -7.15 -0.98
CA GLY A 125 -34.11 -7.19 0.31
C GLY A 125 -35.61 -6.87 0.28
N ARG A 126 -36.19 -6.65 -0.91
CA ARG A 126 -37.65 -6.46 -1.14
C ARG A 126 -38.27 -7.69 -1.76
#